data_AF-A0A6H2CXR1-F1
#
_entry.id   AF-A0A6H2CXR1-F1
#
_cell.length_a   1.000
_cell.length_b   1.000
_cell.length_c   1.000
_cell.angle_alpha   90.00
_cell.angle_beta   90.00
_cell.angle_gamma   90.00
#
_symmetry.space_group_name_H-M   'P 1'
#
loop_
_entity.id
_entity.type
_entity.pdbx_description
1 polymer ?
#
loop_
_entity_poly.entity_id
_entity_poly.type
_entity_poly.pdbx_seq_one_letter_code
_entity_poly.pdbx_strand_id
1 'polypeptide(L)'
;MQLQPLHIVGKETSKLYPFTHSLVEQLDKKLIKLVIKWRVMGYGGKLEIKEYDGSHIYYQGITYSGSPEVVFWGSWMNDYLKNDSLSILNDVAESAHKADYDVKECVDEALDLLCIMASRIYDQMVDVDSKLRGDGVKFGKPRNVSDRKSNFRKYLIPHGSILVDKYSTRPPQKNVSSHRQDLFEAKPGVMGFRINLIEGYRRLRKYFMNDN
;
A
#
# COMPACT_ATOMS: atom_id res chain seq x y z
N MET A 1 3.11 -1.04 -20.76
CA MET A 1 2.34 -2.08 -20.05
C MET A 1 1.17 -1.40 -19.34
N GLN A 2 -0.07 -1.82 -19.61
CA GLN A 2 -1.22 -1.36 -18.80
C GLN A 2 -1.17 -2.12 -17.47
N LEU A 3 -1.22 -1.40 -16.35
CA LEU A 3 -1.23 -2.03 -15.03
C LEU A 3 -2.60 -2.69 -14.77
N GLN A 4 -2.59 -3.95 -14.35
CA GLN A 4 -3.82 -4.71 -14.04
C GLN A 4 -4.69 -3.97 -13.03
N PRO A 5 -6.01 -3.80 -13.23
CA PRO A 5 -6.85 -3.00 -12.35
C PRO A 5 -6.71 -3.42 -10.86
N LEU A 6 -6.65 -2.44 -9.96
CA LEU A 6 -6.64 -2.69 -8.52
C LEU A 6 -8.05 -3.05 -8.06
N HIS A 7 -8.43 -4.31 -8.25
CA HIS A 7 -9.76 -4.81 -7.94
C HIS A 7 -9.72 -6.32 -7.67
N ILE A 8 -10.51 -6.78 -6.69
CA ILE A 8 -10.70 -8.21 -6.41
C ILE A 8 -11.74 -8.75 -7.40
N VAL A 9 -11.36 -9.75 -8.20
CA VAL A 9 -12.26 -10.35 -9.19
C VAL A 9 -12.98 -11.55 -8.57
N GLY A 10 -14.31 -11.62 -8.75
CA GLY A 10 -15.10 -12.82 -8.45
C GLY A 10 -15.42 -13.06 -6.97
N LYS A 11 -15.39 -12.02 -6.13
CA LYS A 11 -15.72 -12.09 -4.70
C LYS A 11 -16.71 -10.99 -4.35
N GLU A 12 -17.76 -11.32 -3.59
CA GLU A 12 -18.63 -10.31 -2.98
C GLU A 12 -17.81 -9.50 -1.99
N THR A 13 -17.86 -8.18 -2.10
CA THR A 13 -17.03 -7.28 -1.29
C THR A 13 -17.76 -6.86 -0.02
N SER A 14 -17.01 -6.73 1.07
CA SER A 14 -17.51 -6.30 2.36
C SER A 14 -18.04 -4.85 2.31
N LYS A 15 -18.86 -4.46 3.30
CA LYS A 15 -19.29 -3.05 3.47
C LYS A 15 -18.13 -2.09 3.75
N LEU A 16 -16.99 -2.60 4.22
CA LEU A 16 -15.78 -1.84 4.49
C LEU A 16 -14.88 -1.72 3.26
N TYR A 17 -15.15 -2.48 2.19
CA TYR A 17 -14.33 -2.50 0.97
C TYR A 17 -14.00 -1.12 0.40
N PRO A 18 -14.92 -0.14 0.29
CA PRO A 18 -14.58 1.17 -0.25
C PRO A 18 -13.49 1.89 0.55
N PHE A 19 -13.49 1.71 1.89
CA PHE A 19 -12.46 2.25 2.76
C PHE A 19 -11.13 1.51 2.55
N THR A 20 -11.15 0.18 2.56
CA THR A 20 -9.98 -0.66 2.31
C THR A 20 -9.34 -0.33 0.96
N HIS A 21 -10.15 -0.29 -0.10
CA HIS A 21 -9.74 0.03 -1.46
C HIS A 21 -9.08 1.41 -1.54
N SER A 22 -9.67 2.43 -0.91
CA SER A 22 -9.09 3.78 -0.89
C SER A 22 -7.72 3.82 -0.23
N LEU A 23 -7.53 3.13 0.90
CA LEU A 23 -6.23 3.05 1.57
C LEU A 23 -5.17 2.39 0.68
N VAL A 24 -5.51 1.24 0.07
CA VAL A 24 -4.61 0.50 -0.80
C VAL A 24 -4.31 1.29 -2.08
N GLU A 25 -5.28 1.97 -2.65
CA GLU A 25 -5.11 2.77 -3.87
C GLU A 25 -4.19 3.99 -3.62
N GLN A 26 -4.31 4.65 -2.47
CA GLN A 26 -3.40 5.73 -2.07
C GLN A 26 -1.96 5.22 -1.96
N LEU A 27 -1.77 4.05 -1.36
CA LEU A 27 -0.45 3.41 -1.25
C LEU A 27 0.08 2.99 -2.63
N ASP A 28 -0.73 2.36 -3.48
CA ASP A 28 -0.39 1.99 -4.86
C ASP A 28 0.13 3.20 -5.64
N LYS A 29 -0.62 4.30 -5.62
CA LYS A 29 -0.25 5.56 -6.29
C LYS A 29 1.06 6.12 -5.73
N LYS A 30 1.26 6.11 -4.41
CA LYS A 30 2.51 6.57 -3.77
C LYS A 30 3.71 5.74 -4.24
N LEU A 31 3.62 4.42 -4.15
CA LEU A 31 4.74 3.53 -4.45
C LEU A 31 5.06 3.47 -5.94
N ILE A 32 4.05 3.46 -6.82
CA ILE A 32 4.24 3.57 -8.27
C ILE A 32 4.97 4.88 -8.62
N LYS A 33 4.60 6.01 -8.01
CA LYS A 33 5.32 7.29 -8.22
C LYS A 33 6.80 7.17 -7.83
N LEU A 34 7.12 6.51 -6.71
CA LEU A 34 8.52 6.28 -6.31
C LEU A 34 9.27 5.41 -7.31
N VAL A 35 8.66 4.34 -7.82
CA VAL A 35 9.27 3.49 -8.86
C VAL A 35 9.51 4.28 -10.15
N ILE A 36 8.53 5.08 -10.60
CA ILE A 36 8.63 5.88 -11.82
C ILE A 36 9.74 6.93 -11.72
N LYS A 37 10.00 7.50 -10.53
CA LYS A 37 11.09 8.48 -10.34
C LYS A 37 12.44 7.96 -10.80
N TRP A 38 12.72 6.66 -10.71
CA TRP A 38 13.98 6.07 -11.18
C TRP A 38 14.24 6.30 -12.68
N ARG A 39 13.21 6.56 -13.48
CA ARG A 39 13.36 6.88 -14.91
C ARG A 39 14.23 8.12 -15.15
N VAL A 40 14.40 9.01 -14.15
CA VAL A 40 15.28 10.18 -14.26
C VAL A 40 16.73 9.81 -14.59
N MET A 41 17.18 8.62 -14.15
CA MET A 41 18.53 8.13 -14.43
C MET A 41 18.77 7.84 -15.91
N GLY A 42 17.71 7.52 -16.67
CA GLY A 42 17.81 7.23 -18.10
C GLY A 42 18.24 8.43 -18.95
N TYR A 43 18.11 9.65 -18.43
CA TYR A 43 18.53 10.89 -19.10
C TYR A 43 19.51 11.71 -18.23
N GLY A 44 20.18 11.05 -17.26
CA GLY A 44 21.19 11.69 -16.41
C GLY A 44 20.63 12.68 -15.37
N GLY A 45 19.31 12.66 -15.14
CA GLY A 45 18.65 13.52 -14.15
C GLY A 45 19.02 13.18 -12.71
N LYS A 46 18.64 14.06 -11.79
CA LYS A 46 18.84 13.89 -10.35
C LYS A 46 17.77 12.97 -9.76
N LEU A 47 18.17 11.83 -9.21
CA LEU A 47 17.31 10.96 -8.42
C LEU A 47 17.45 11.31 -6.93
N GLU A 48 16.32 11.54 -6.28
CA GLU A 48 16.23 11.73 -4.84
C GLU A 48 14.97 11.04 -4.30
N ILE A 49 15.17 10.00 -3.50
CA ILE A 49 14.11 9.23 -2.86
C ILE A 49 14.45 9.08 -1.39
N LYS A 50 13.53 9.51 -0.52
CA LYS A 50 13.59 9.19 0.91
C LYS A 50 13.16 7.74 1.10
N GLU A 51 13.93 6.96 1.84
CA GLU A 51 13.61 5.58 2.22
C GLU A 51 12.67 5.55 3.42
N TYR A 52 12.16 4.35 3.74
CA TYR A 52 11.20 4.17 4.84
C TYR A 52 11.80 4.54 6.21
N ASP A 53 13.08 4.21 6.43
CA ASP A 53 13.83 4.54 7.65
C ASP A 53 14.24 6.02 7.75
N GLY A 54 13.96 6.81 6.71
CA GLY A 54 14.30 8.22 6.62
C GLY A 54 15.65 8.52 5.99
N SER A 55 16.44 7.50 5.64
CA SER A 55 17.64 7.65 4.80
C SER A 55 17.27 8.07 3.37
N HIS A 56 18.27 8.35 2.52
CA HIS A 56 18.04 8.87 1.18
C HIS A 56 18.85 8.10 0.13
N ILE A 57 18.17 7.70 -0.94
CA ILE A 57 18.78 7.25 -2.19
C ILE A 57 19.01 8.48 -3.06
N TYR A 58 20.27 8.74 -3.38
CA TYR A 58 20.70 9.89 -4.19
C TYR A 58 21.60 9.44 -5.33
N TYR A 59 21.23 9.79 -6.57
CA TYR A 59 22.08 9.60 -7.74
C TYR A 59 22.01 10.81 -8.68
N GLN A 60 23.15 11.19 -9.26
CA GLN A 60 23.24 12.27 -10.24
C GLN A 60 24.42 12.03 -11.18
N GLY A 61 24.22 12.26 -12.48
CA GLY A 61 25.29 12.20 -13.48
C GLY A 61 25.86 10.79 -13.72
N ILE A 62 25.21 9.75 -13.19
CA ILE A 62 25.60 8.35 -13.39
C ILE A 62 24.51 7.59 -14.13
N THR A 63 24.93 6.56 -14.87
CA THR A 63 24.01 5.67 -15.59
C THR A 63 23.44 4.59 -14.67
N TYR A 64 22.31 4.00 -15.07
CA TYR A 64 21.71 2.87 -14.37
C TYR A 64 22.51 1.58 -14.66
N SER A 65 23.62 1.39 -13.94
CA SER A 65 24.46 0.19 -14.03
C SER A 65 25.32 0.01 -12.79
N GLY A 66 25.51 -1.23 -12.32
CA GLY A 66 26.27 -1.53 -11.10
C GLY A 66 25.46 -1.17 -9.84
N SER A 67 25.97 -0.25 -9.02
CA SER A 67 25.36 0.10 -7.73
C SER A 67 23.88 0.54 -7.83
N PRO A 68 23.47 1.43 -8.75
CA PRO A 68 22.06 1.84 -8.87
C PRO A 68 21.11 0.69 -9.16
N GLU A 69 21.53 -0.30 -9.94
CA GLU A 69 20.73 -1.49 -10.23
C GLU A 69 20.56 -2.35 -8.98
N VAL A 70 21.64 -2.53 -8.20
CA VAL A 70 21.61 -3.26 -6.93
C VAL A 70 20.69 -2.58 -5.93
N VAL A 71 20.77 -1.25 -5.80
CA VAL A 71 19.93 -0.48 -4.89
C VAL A 71 18.46 -0.51 -5.34
N PHE A 72 18.20 -0.35 -6.65
CA PHE A 72 16.83 -0.42 -7.18
C PHE A 72 16.12 -1.72 -6.82
N TRP A 73 16.82 -2.85 -6.92
CA TRP A 73 16.31 -4.17 -6.55
C TRP A 73 16.54 -4.54 -5.08
N GLY A 74 17.05 -3.62 -4.27
CA GLY A 74 17.31 -3.82 -2.84
C GLY A 74 16.05 -3.93 -1.98
N SER A 75 16.19 -3.62 -0.68
CA SER A 75 15.10 -3.73 0.30
C SER A 75 14.18 -2.53 0.36
N TRP A 76 14.61 -1.33 -0.06
CA TRP A 76 13.88 -0.06 0.15
C TRP A 76 12.38 -0.14 -0.18
N MET A 77 12.01 -0.72 -1.34
CA MET A 77 10.60 -0.89 -1.73
C MET A 77 9.88 -1.93 -0.86
N ASN A 78 10.56 -3.03 -0.50
CA ASN A 78 9.98 -4.04 0.38
C ASN A 78 9.68 -3.47 1.77
N ASP A 79 10.48 -2.52 2.26
CA ASP A 79 10.27 -1.91 3.56
C ASP A 79 9.00 -1.04 3.56
N TYR A 80 8.77 -0.27 2.49
CA TYR A 80 7.49 0.40 2.26
C TYR A 80 6.33 -0.60 2.18
N LEU A 81 6.45 -1.60 1.31
CA LEU A 81 5.40 -2.60 1.11
C LEU A 81 5.02 -3.30 2.40
N LYS A 82 5.99 -3.76 3.19
CA LYS A 82 5.72 -4.47 4.44
C LYS A 82 5.08 -3.57 5.47
N ASN A 83 5.71 -2.44 5.80
CA ASN A 83 5.28 -1.63 6.92
C ASN A 83 3.96 -0.90 6.66
N ASP A 84 3.80 -0.29 5.47
CA ASP A 84 2.54 0.40 5.13
C ASP A 84 1.38 -0.61 5.00
N SER A 85 1.63 -1.82 4.48
CA SER A 85 0.59 -2.87 4.41
C SER A 85 0.16 -3.36 5.78
N LEU A 86 1.09 -3.56 6.72
CA LEU A 86 0.76 -3.93 8.10
C LEU A 86 -0.08 -2.85 8.79
N SER A 87 0.24 -1.57 8.55
CA SER A 87 -0.58 -0.46 9.04
C SER A 87 -2.01 -0.55 8.49
N ILE A 88 -2.16 -0.73 7.17
CA ILE A 88 -3.48 -0.85 6.54
C ILE A 88 -4.26 -2.03 7.11
N LEU A 89 -3.64 -3.20 7.27
CA LEU A 89 -4.32 -4.37 7.85
C LEU A 89 -4.81 -4.09 9.27
N ASN A 90 -4.01 -3.44 10.11
CA ASN A 90 -4.44 -3.09 11.46
C ASN A 90 -5.57 -2.05 11.44
N ASP A 91 -5.50 -1.05 10.56
CA ASP A 91 -6.53 -0.02 10.41
C ASP A 91 -7.86 -0.64 9.93
N VAL A 92 -7.81 -1.60 9.01
CA VAL A 92 -8.99 -2.36 8.54
C VAL A 92 -9.57 -3.22 9.64
N ALA A 93 -8.74 -4.02 10.34
CA ALA A 93 -9.21 -4.89 11.41
C ALA A 93 -9.85 -4.09 12.56
N GLU A 94 -9.23 -2.98 12.95
CA GLU A 94 -9.75 -2.08 13.98
C GLU A 94 -11.08 -1.43 13.55
N SER A 95 -11.16 -0.99 12.28
CA SER A 95 -12.37 -0.37 11.74
C SER A 95 -13.52 -1.36 11.64
N ALA A 96 -13.25 -2.60 11.20
CA ALA A 96 -14.23 -3.68 11.17
C ALA A 96 -14.75 -4.00 12.57
N HIS A 97 -13.85 -4.14 13.55
CA HIS A 97 -14.21 -4.37 14.95
C HIS A 97 -15.08 -3.25 15.54
N LYS A 98 -14.71 -1.99 15.29
CA LYS A 98 -15.45 -0.81 15.76
C LYS A 98 -16.83 -0.66 15.11
N ALA A 99 -16.97 -1.12 13.87
CA ALA A 99 -18.21 -1.04 13.10
C ALA A 99 -19.10 -2.28 13.26
N ASP A 100 -18.70 -3.27 14.07
CA ASP A 100 -19.39 -4.55 14.25
C ASP A 100 -19.55 -5.33 12.92
N TYR A 101 -18.49 -5.30 12.09
CA TYR A 101 -18.38 -6.10 10.88
C TYR A 101 -17.52 -7.34 11.11
N ASP A 102 -17.65 -8.35 10.26
CA ASP A 102 -16.78 -9.52 10.27
C ASP A 102 -15.33 -9.10 9.98
N VAL A 103 -14.51 -9.12 11.03
CA VAL A 103 -13.09 -8.76 10.97
C VAL A 103 -12.34 -9.68 10.01
N LYS A 104 -12.65 -10.99 10.01
CA LYS A 104 -11.97 -11.96 9.15
C LYS A 104 -12.26 -11.65 7.70
N GLU A 105 -13.52 -11.44 7.35
CA GLU A 105 -13.92 -11.08 5.98
C GLU A 105 -13.19 -9.82 5.49
N CYS A 106 -13.19 -8.75 6.31
CA CYS A 106 -12.56 -7.48 5.97
C CYS A 106 -11.03 -7.59 5.85
N VAL A 107 -10.39 -8.37 6.73
CA VAL A 107 -8.93 -8.58 6.69
C VAL A 107 -8.52 -9.43 5.50
N ASP A 108 -9.25 -10.50 5.19
CA ASP A 108 -8.99 -11.35 4.02
C ASP A 108 -9.10 -10.53 2.72
N GLU A 109 -10.09 -9.65 2.64
CA GLU A 109 -10.26 -8.72 1.52
C GLU A 109 -9.09 -7.73 1.39
N ALA A 110 -8.62 -7.17 2.52
CA ALA A 110 -7.46 -6.30 2.53
C ALA A 110 -6.18 -7.04 2.11
N LEU A 111 -5.99 -8.29 2.56
CA LEU A 111 -4.87 -9.14 2.15
C LEU A 111 -4.85 -9.35 0.63
N ASP A 112 -5.99 -9.66 0.04
CA ASP A 112 -6.14 -9.85 -1.41
C ASP A 112 -5.74 -8.57 -2.16
N LEU A 113 -6.29 -7.41 -1.78
CA LEU A 113 -5.96 -6.13 -2.40
C LEU A 113 -4.48 -5.76 -2.26
N LEU A 114 -3.89 -5.95 -1.09
CA LEU A 114 -2.47 -5.65 -0.84
C LEU A 114 -1.55 -6.56 -1.67
N CYS A 115 -1.91 -7.84 -1.87
CA CYS A 115 -1.18 -8.74 -2.75
C CYS A 115 -1.26 -8.33 -4.24
N ILE A 116 -2.43 -7.86 -4.68
CA ILE A 116 -2.62 -7.33 -6.04
C ILE A 116 -1.78 -6.06 -6.23
N MET A 117 -1.84 -5.13 -5.28
CA MET A 117 -1.04 -3.91 -5.27
C MET A 117 0.46 -4.21 -5.34
N ALA A 118 0.97 -5.09 -4.47
CA ALA A 118 2.38 -5.46 -4.48
C ALA A 118 2.80 -6.08 -5.82
N SER A 119 1.93 -6.90 -6.42
CA SER A 119 2.18 -7.47 -7.75
C SER A 119 2.30 -6.39 -8.82
N ARG A 120 1.39 -5.41 -8.83
CA ARG A 120 1.45 -4.23 -9.73
C ARG A 120 2.73 -3.44 -9.55
N ILE A 121 3.17 -3.23 -8.30
CA ILE A 121 4.41 -2.49 -8.00
C ILE A 121 5.64 -3.24 -8.52
N TYR A 122 5.74 -4.55 -8.26
CA TYR A 122 6.87 -5.34 -8.78
C TYR A 122 6.88 -5.38 -10.32
N ASP A 123 5.71 -5.48 -10.95
CA ASP A 123 5.60 -5.43 -12.41
C ASP A 123 6.01 -4.05 -12.96
N GLN A 124 5.66 -2.98 -12.25
CA GLN A 124 6.12 -1.63 -12.58
C GLN A 124 7.64 -1.47 -12.40
N MET A 125 8.23 -2.12 -11.39
CA MET A 125 9.68 -2.15 -11.22
C MET A 125 10.36 -2.87 -12.38
N VAL A 126 9.80 -3.99 -12.86
CA VAL A 126 10.29 -4.70 -14.05
C VAL A 126 10.24 -3.81 -15.28
N ASP A 127 9.15 -3.07 -15.50
CA ASP A 127 9.02 -2.13 -16.64
C ASP A 127 10.07 -1.01 -16.57
N VAL A 128 10.30 -0.43 -15.40
CA VAL A 128 11.30 0.63 -15.22
C VAL A 128 12.72 0.10 -15.41
N ASP A 129 13.07 -1.02 -14.79
CA ASP A 129 14.39 -1.65 -14.94
C ASP A 129 14.67 -2.07 -16.40
N SER A 130 13.68 -2.65 -17.08
CA SER A 130 13.77 -3.02 -18.49
C SER A 130 14.07 -1.81 -19.38
N LYS A 131 13.42 -0.66 -19.12
CA LYS A 131 13.68 0.59 -19.84
C LYS A 131 15.05 1.18 -19.52
N LEU A 132 15.45 1.17 -18.26
CA LEU A 132 16.72 1.74 -17.81
C LEU A 132 17.94 0.94 -18.25
N ARG A 133 17.82 -0.39 -18.42
CA ARG A 133 18.87 -1.25 -18.99
C ARG A 133 18.89 -1.23 -20.53
N GLY A 134 17.91 -0.60 -21.16
CA GLY A 134 17.85 -0.44 -22.59
C GLY A 134 18.76 0.67 -23.11
N ASP A 135 18.86 0.77 -24.44
CA ASP A 135 19.58 1.84 -25.15
C ASP A 135 18.63 2.94 -25.67
N GLY A 136 17.39 2.96 -25.18
CA GLY A 136 16.32 3.86 -25.63
C GLY A 136 15.56 3.36 -26.88
N VAL A 137 16.09 2.38 -27.60
CA VAL A 137 15.44 1.75 -28.76
C VAL A 137 15.05 0.30 -28.45
N LYS A 138 15.92 -0.42 -27.77
CA LYS A 138 15.73 -1.79 -27.27
C LYS A 138 15.58 -1.76 -25.76
N PHE A 139 14.61 -2.53 -25.26
CA PHE A 139 14.42 -2.71 -23.82
C PHE A 139 15.21 -3.93 -23.33
N GLY A 140 15.68 -3.86 -22.08
CA GLY A 140 16.31 -4.99 -21.41
C GLY A 140 15.32 -6.12 -21.15
N LYS A 141 15.78 -7.38 -21.18
CA LYS A 141 14.93 -8.55 -20.90
C LYS A 141 14.22 -8.41 -19.54
N PRO A 142 12.88 -8.58 -19.44
CA PRO A 142 12.16 -8.49 -18.17
C PRO A 142 12.72 -9.44 -17.12
N ARG A 143 12.82 -8.98 -15.86
CA ARG A 143 13.19 -9.85 -14.74
C ARG A 143 12.00 -10.66 -14.28
N ASN A 144 12.28 -11.88 -13.82
CA ASN A 144 11.29 -12.68 -13.11
C ASN A 144 11.18 -12.18 -11.66
N VAL A 145 9.96 -11.80 -11.25
CA VAL A 145 9.65 -11.30 -9.90
C VAL A 145 8.65 -12.21 -9.16
N SER A 146 8.38 -13.41 -9.67
CA SER A 146 7.47 -14.37 -9.06
C SER A 146 7.83 -14.69 -7.61
N ASP A 147 9.13 -14.82 -7.31
CA ASP A 147 9.60 -15.07 -5.95
C ASP A 147 9.32 -13.88 -5.02
N ARG A 148 9.45 -12.64 -5.50
CA ARG A 148 9.14 -11.44 -4.70
C ARG A 148 7.65 -11.37 -4.39
N LYS A 149 6.80 -11.62 -5.37
CA LYS A 149 5.34 -11.70 -5.20
C LYS A 149 4.96 -12.79 -4.18
N SER A 150 5.55 -13.98 -4.31
CA SER A 150 5.34 -15.11 -3.41
C SER A 150 5.82 -14.80 -1.98
N ASN A 151 7.01 -14.22 -1.83
CA ASN A 151 7.57 -13.87 -0.53
C ASN A 151 6.76 -12.78 0.18
N PHE A 152 6.28 -11.77 -0.55
CA PHE A 152 5.40 -10.76 0.02
C PHE A 152 4.09 -11.37 0.52
N ARG A 153 3.47 -12.27 -0.27
CA ARG A 153 2.26 -12.99 0.16
C ARG A 153 2.49 -13.85 1.40
N LYS A 154 3.59 -14.63 1.42
CA LYS A 154 3.99 -15.45 2.58
C LYS A 154 4.25 -14.61 3.83
N TYR A 155 4.76 -13.40 3.65
CA TYR A 155 4.94 -12.44 4.74
C TYR A 155 3.59 -11.94 5.23
N LEU A 156 2.67 -11.53 4.35
CA LEU A 156 1.47 -10.81 4.77
C LEU A 156 0.39 -11.69 5.40
N ILE A 157 0.19 -12.92 4.89
CA ILE A 157 -0.90 -13.82 5.33
C ILE A 157 -0.85 -14.10 6.85
N PRO A 158 0.27 -14.54 7.44
CA PRO A 158 0.33 -14.82 8.88
C PRO A 158 0.00 -13.61 9.74
N HIS A 159 0.42 -12.40 9.31
CA HIS A 159 0.10 -11.16 10.03
C HIS A 159 -1.40 -10.84 10.00
N GLY A 160 -2.08 -11.13 8.89
CA GLY A 160 -3.54 -11.03 8.82
C GLY A 160 -4.22 -11.96 9.81
N SER A 161 -3.80 -13.23 9.87
CA SER A 161 -4.35 -14.21 10.85
C SER A 161 -4.16 -13.75 12.30
N ILE A 162 -2.97 -13.25 12.65
CA ILE A 162 -2.69 -12.70 13.99
C ILE A 162 -3.64 -11.55 14.35
N LEU A 163 -3.96 -10.67 13.38
CA LEU A 163 -4.88 -9.56 13.62
C LEU A 163 -6.32 -10.07 13.81
N VAL A 164 -6.77 -11.03 13.02
CA VAL A 164 -8.09 -11.64 13.19
C VAL A 164 -8.23 -12.24 14.59
N ASP A 165 -7.25 -13.02 15.05
CA ASP A 165 -7.26 -13.61 16.40
C ASP A 165 -7.29 -12.53 17.50
N LYS A 166 -6.48 -11.47 17.33
CA LYS A 166 -6.38 -10.34 18.26
C LYS A 166 -7.70 -9.58 18.43
N TYR A 167 -8.48 -9.39 17.36
CA TYR A 167 -9.73 -8.64 17.41
C TYR A 167 -10.94 -9.54 17.71
N SER A 168 -10.91 -10.82 17.33
CA SER A 168 -11.96 -11.80 17.67
C SER A 168 -12.06 -12.07 19.17
N THR A 169 -10.95 -11.95 19.89
CA THR A 169 -10.89 -12.13 21.36
C THR A 169 -11.23 -10.88 22.15
N ARG A 170 -11.39 -9.73 21.49
CA ARG A 170 -11.76 -8.47 22.15
C ARG A 170 -13.28 -8.34 22.21
N PRO A 171 -13.86 -7.93 23.35
CA PRO A 171 -15.26 -7.55 23.36
C PRO A 171 -15.47 -6.38 22.38
N PRO A 172 -16.55 -6.37 21.59
CA PRO A 172 -16.91 -5.23 20.77
C PRO A 172 -17.05 -4.02 21.71
N GLN A 173 -16.32 -2.93 21.42
CA GLN A 173 -16.46 -1.70 22.20
C GLN A 173 -17.86 -1.16 21.96
N LYS A 174 -18.79 -1.44 22.88
CA LYS A 174 -20.07 -0.73 22.96
C LYS A 174 -19.73 0.76 23.06
N ASN A 175 -20.17 1.53 22.08
CA ASN A 175 -20.06 2.98 22.08
C ASN A 175 -20.62 3.52 23.40
N VAL A 176 -19.74 3.93 24.31
CA VAL A 176 -20.13 4.85 25.37
C VAL A 176 -20.42 6.17 24.67
N SER A 177 -21.67 6.58 24.68
CA SER A 177 -22.09 7.90 24.22
C SER A 177 -21.31 8.96 25.00
N SER A 178 -20.31 9.57 24.35
CA SER A 178 -19.71 10.80 24.84
C SER A 178 -19.54 11.76 23.67
N HIS A 179 -20.21 12.88 23.85
CA HIS A 179 -20.26 14.05 23.01
C HIS A 179 -18.85 14.67 22.92
N ARG A 180 -18.34 14.93 21.71
CA ARG A 180 -17.12 15.73 21.41
C ARG A 180 -15.81 15.27 22.10
N GLN A 181 -15.06 14.36 21.47
CA GLN A 181 -13.60 14.09 21.67
C GLN A 181 -13.30 12.86 20.77
N ASP A 182 -12.44 12.82 19.75
CA ASP A 182 -11.31 13.62 19.32
C ASP A 182 -11.25 13.59 17.78
N LEU A 183 -11.39 14.75 17.15
CA LEU A 183 -11.29 14.90 15.68
C LEU A 183 -9.83 14.76 15.19
N PHE A 184 -8.87 14.79 16.11
CA PHE A 184 -7.44 14.75 15.84
C PHE A 184 -6.75 13.92 16.92
N GLU A 185 -6.57 12.62 16.69
CA GLU A 185 -5.71 11.79 17.55
C GLU A 185 -4.27 11.90 17.03
N ALA A 186 -3.49 12.80 17.64
CA ALA A 186 -2.09 12.99 17.30
C ALA A 186 -1.23 11.92 18.01
N LYS A 187 -0.97 10.79 17.34
CA LYS A 187 0.07 9.83 17.75
C LYS A 187 1.41 10.21 17.10
N PRO A 188 2.53 10.30 17.86
CA PRO A 188 3.83 10.53 17.25
C PRO A 188 4.31 9.24 16.57
N GLY A 189 4.22 9.22 15.24
CA GLY A 189 4.67 8.13 14.38
C GLY A 189 4.46 8.43 12.89
N VAL A 190 5.45 9.09 12.28
CA VAL A 190 5.78 9.23 10.83
C VAL A 190 4.67 9.65 9.82
N MET A 191 3.45 9.98 10.24
CA MET A 191 2.46 10.63 9.38
C MET A 191 1.80 11.78 10.14
N GLY A 192 2.27 13.00 9.88
CA GLY A 192 1.57 14.22 10.30
C GLY A 192 0.14 14.18 9.79
N PHE A 193 -0.80 14.16 10.75
CA PHE A 193 -2.26 14.15 10.60
C PHE A 193 -2.86 12.86 10.00
N ARG A 194 -3.35 11.98 10.89
CA ARG A 194 -4.41 11.01 10.55
C ARG A 194 -5.76 11.72 10.63
N ILE A 195 -6.39 11.98 9.50
CA ILE A 195 -7.82 12.34 9.46
C ILE A 195 -8.60 11.08 9.81
N ASN A 196 -9.60 11.19 10.69
CA ASN A 196 -10.52 10.10 10.98
C ASN A 196 -11.40 9.84 9.73
N LEU A 197 -10.90 9.01 8.82
CA LEU A 197 -11.52 8.68 7.54
C LEU A 197 -12.86 7.95 7.70
N ILE A 198 -13.13 7.32 8.85
CA ILE A 198 -14.43 6.70 9.16
C ILE A 198 -15.50 7.79 9.27
N GLU A 199 -15.19 8.91 9.92
CA GLU A 199 -16.12 10.05 10.03
C GLU A 199 -16.23 10.83 8.71
N GLY A 200 -15.13 10.91 7.95
CA GLY A 200 -15.14 11.42 6.57
C GLY A 200 -16.04 10.61 5.64
N TYR A 201 -15.94 9.28 5.69
CA TYR A 201 -16.78 8.35 4.94
C TYR A 201 -18.25 8.39 5.41
N ARG A 202 -18.51 8.47 6.72
CA ARG A 202 -19.85 8.63 7.30
C ARG A 202 -20.51 9.94 6.85
N ARG A 203 -19.74 11.02 6.68
CA ARG A 203 -20.22 12.29 6.10
C ARG A 203 -20.45 12.21 4.59
N LEU A 204 -19.53 11.62 3.83
CA LEU A 204 -19.70 11.46 2.38
C LEU A 204 -20.93 10.59 2.07
N ARG A 205 -21.18 9.52 2.84
CA ARG A 205 -22.39 8.69 2.72
C ARG A 205 -23.68 9.49 2.96
N LYS A 206 -23.69 10.44 3.91
CA LYS A 206 -24.85 11.32 4.13
C LYS A 206 -25.10 12.27 2.96
N TYR A 207 -24.06 12.68 2.23
CA TYR A 207 -24.21 13.51 1.03
C TYR A 207 -24.67 12.70 -0.19
N PHE A 208 -24.16 11.48 -0.39
CA PHE A 208 -24.54 10.64 -1.54
C PHE A 208 -25.90 9.92 -1.39
N MET A 209 -26.50 9.89 -0.20
CA MET A 209 -27.84 9.29 0.03
C MET A 209 -28.95 10.32 0.27
N ASN A 210 -28.66 11.62 0.16
CA ASN A 210 -29.67 12.69 0.28
C ASN A 210 -30.12 13.29 -1.07
N ASP A 211 -29.60 12.77 -2.19
CA ASP A 211 -30.13 13.05 -3.53
C ASP A 211 -30.98 11.84 -3.99
N ASN A 212 -32.16 11.68 -3.38
CA ASN A 212 -33.35 10.98 -3.89
C ASN A 212 -34.55 11.21 -2.96
#